data_AF-A0A1Q5I635-F1
#
_entry.id   AF-A0A1Q5I635-F1
#
_cell.length_a   1.000
_cell.length_b   1.000
_cell.length_c   1.000
_cell.angle_alpha   90.00
_cell.angle_beta   90.00
_cell.angle_gamma   90.00
#
_symmetry.space_group_name_H-M   'P 1'
#
loop_
_entity.id
_entity.type
_entity.pdbx_description
1 polymer ?
#
loop_
_entity_poly.entity_id
_entity_poly.type
_entity_poly.pdbx_seq_one_letter_code
_entity_poly.pdbx_strand_id
1 'polypeptide(L)' 'MTFTSGAELLMKLGIVDSITREGVRRIASSERYADQWPFGPDKPHPYGRANNALIMATEPFLEFFRTVYNQPDG' A
#
# COMPACT_ATOMS: atom_id res chain seq x y z
N MET A 1 -6.34 5.32 -6.03
CA MET A 1 -5.80 4.21 -6.86
C MET A 1 -6.19 2.85 -6.29
N THR A 2 -6.18 1.78 -7.08
CA THR A 2 -6.45 0.41 -6.60
C THR A 2 -5.16 -0.31 -6.18
N PHE A 3 -5.28 -1.48 -5.55
CA PHE A 3 -4.13 -2.36 -5.26
C PHE A 3 -3.35 -2.75 -6.52
N THR A 4 -4.03 -2.96 -7.65
CA THR A 4 -3.40 -3.30 -8.94
C THR A 4 -2.52 -2.14 -9.40
N SER A 5 -3.12 -0.95 -9.53
CA SER A 5 -2.38 0.23 -10.00
C SER A 5 -1.29 0.66 -9.02
N GLY A 6 -1.48 0.42 -7.73
CA GLY A 6 -0.45 0.63 -6.70
C GLY A 6 0.77 -0.27 -6.92
N ALA A 7 0.56 -1.58 -7.15
CA ALA A 7 1.66 -2.50 -7.45
C ALA A 7 2.46 -2.07 -8.69
N GLU A 8 1.77 -1.74 -9.78
CA GLU A 8 2.39 -1.24 -11.01
C GLU A 8 3.19 0.04 -10.78
N LEU A 9 2.65 0.95 -9.96
CA LEU A 9 3.29 2.22 -9.65
C LEU A 9 4.56 2.03 -8.81
N LEU A 10 4.57 1.10 -7.84
CA LEU A 10 5.74 0.81 -7.01
C LEU A 10 6.92 0.30 -7.85
N MET A 11 6.64 -0.62 -8.78
CA MET A 11 7.65 -1.14 -9.71
C MET A 11 8.13 -0.04 -10.66
N LYS A 12 7.22 0.76 -11.22
CA LYS A 12 7.56 1.86 -12.13
C LYS A 12 8.44 2.93 -11.47
N LEU A 13 8.25 3.17 -10.18
CA LEU A 13 9.04 4.13 -9.40
C LEU A 13 10.32 3.52 -8.80
N GLY A 14 10.58 2.23 -9.01
CA GLY A 14 11.74 1.53 -8.44
C GLY A 14 11.73 1.47 -6.91
N ILE A 15 10.55 1.57 -6.29
CA ILE A 15 10.40 1.49 -4.83
C ILE A 15 10.51 0.03 -4.35
N VAL A 16 10.11 -0.91 -5.20
CA VAL A 16 10.27 -2.36 -4.99
C VAL A 16 10.69 -3.01 -6.30
N ASP A 17 11.54 -4.03 -6.25
CA ASP A 17 11.98 -4.77 -7.44
C ASP A 17 10.86 -5.56 -8.11
N SER A 18 9.96 -6.16 -7.32
CA SER A 18 8.84 -6.93 -7.84
C SER A 18 7.74 -7.07 -6.79
N ILE A 19 6.50 -6.73 -7.17
CA ILE A 19 5.32 -6.95 -6.32
C ILE A 19 4.07 -7.14 -7.17
N THR A 20 3.18 -8.04 -6.73
CA THR A 20 1.88 -8.26 -7.38
C THR A 20 0.76 -7.56 -6.60
N ARG A 21 -0.41 -7.41 -7.23
CA ARG A 21 -1.65 -6.97 -6.56
C ARG A 21 -1.90 -7.74 -5.24
N GLU A 22 -1.71 -9.06 -5.27
CA GLU A 22 -1.90 -9.92 -4.11
C GLU A 22 -0.81 -9.70 -3.05
N GLY A 23 0.43 -9.44 -3.47
CA GLY A 23 1.50 -9.04 -2.56
C GLY A 23 1.15 -7.76 -1.78
N VAL A 24 0.68 -6.71 -2.48
CA VAL A 24 0.25 -5.47 -1.83
C VAL A 24 -0.94 -5.73 -0.89
N ARG A 25 -1.93 -6.53 -1.31
CA ARG A 25 -3.07 -6.89 -0.46
C ARG A 25 -2.63 -7.67 0.79
N ARG A 26 -1.65 -8.57 0.64
CA ARG A 26 -1.09 -9.32 1.76
C ARG A 26 -0.39 -8.42 2.76
N ILE A 27 0.38 -7.43 2.31
CA ILE A 27 1.01 -6.42 3.18
C ILE A 27 -0.06 -5.64 3.96
N ALA A 28 -1.09 -5.17 3.25
CA ALA A 28 -2.21 -4.44 3.85
C ALA A 28 -2.98 -5.24 4.92
N SER A 29 -2.94 -6.58 4.85
CA SER A 29 -3.61 -7.48 5.80
C SER A 29 -2.62 -8.26 6.69
N SER A 30 -1.33 -7.94 6.62
CA SER A 30 -0.29 -8.64 7.38
C SER A 30 -0.17 -8.04 8.77
N GLU A 31 -0.12 -8.88 9.80
CA GLU A 31 0.08 -8.46 11.19
C GLU A 31 1.35 -7.60 11.35
N ARG A 32 2.44 -7.94 10.63
CA ARG A 32 3.70 -7.17 10.62
C ARG A 32 3.52 -5.67 10.36
N TYR A 33 2.55 -5.30 9.52
CA TYR A 33 2.34 -3.92 9.09
C TYR A 33 0.99 -3.39 9.57
N ALA A 34 0.23 -4.15 10.36
CA ALA A 34 -1.14 -3.79 10.72
C ALA A 34 -1.22 -2.43 11.44
N ASP A 35 -0.25 -2.11 12.29
CA ASP A 35 -0.17 -0.82 12.99
C ASP A 35 0.26 0.33 12.07
N GLN A 36 1.20 0.06 11.17
CA GLN A 36 1.83 1.06 10.29
C GLN A 36 1.05 1.32 9.00
N TRP A 37 0.21 0.37 8.60
CA TRP A 37 -0.55 0.47 7.36
C TRP A 37 -1.52 1.65 7.44
N PRO A 38 -1.43 2.63 6.53
CA PRO A 38 -2.14 3.90 6.68
C PRO A 38 -3.62 3.84 6.28
N PHE A 39 -4.08 2.72 5.70
CA PHE A 39 -5.44 2.60 5.16
C PHE A 39 -6.37 1.66 5.94
N GLY A 40 -7.58 2.12 6.24
CA GLY A 40 -8.55 1.33 6.99
C GLY A 40 -9.70 2.17 7.54
N PRO A 41 -10.76 1.52 8.07
CA PRO A 41 -11.88 2.21 8.72
C PRO A 41 -11.42 3.01 9.96
N ASP A 42 -10.42 2.50 10.69
CA ASP A 42 -9.88 3.09 11.92
C ASP A 42 -8.46 3.66 11.73
N LYS A 43 -8.11 4.00 10.48
CA LYS A 43 -6.76 4.50 10.12
C LYS A 43 -6.83 5.94 9.60
N PRO A 44 -5.70 6.65 9.53
CA PRO A 44 -5.66 8.06 9.10
C PRO A 44 -6.24 8.28 7.69
N HIS A 45 -6.16 7.27 6.81
CA HIS A 45 -6.69 7.35 5.47
C HIS A 45 -7.78 6.27 5.24
N PRO A 46 -9.07 6.64 5.12
CA PRO A 46 -10.09 5.66 4.79
C PRO A 46 -9.92 5.16 3.36
N TYR A 47 -10.34 3.91 3.11
CA TYR A 47 -10.50 3.44 1.74
C TYR A 47 -11.65 4.21 1.08
N GLY A 48 -11.38 4.81 -0.07
CA GLY A 48 -12.43 5.28 -0.95
C GLY A 48 -13.05 4.14 -1.74
N ARG A 49 -14.11 4.45 -2.48
CA ARG A 49 -14.79 3.49 -3.35
C ARG A 49 -15.03 4.10 -4.73
N ALA A 50 -14.62 3.41 -5.77
CA ALA A 50 -14.90 3.80 -7.16
C ALA A 50 -15.36 2.57 -7.95
N ASN A 51 -16.56 2.63 -8.55
CA ASN A 51 -17.15 1.52 -9.32
C ASN A 51 -16.98 0.14 -8.64
N ASN A 52 -17.35 0.08 -7.36
CA ASN A 52 -17.27 -1.11 -6.51
C ASN A 52 -15.86 -1.63 -6.15
N ALA A 53 -14.79 -0.96 -6.59
CA ALA A 53 -13.42 -1.23 -6.17
C ALA A 53 -13.00 -0.34 -4.99
N LEU A 54 -12.25 -0.92 -4.06
CA LEU A 54 -11.55 -0.17 -3.01
C LEU A 54 -10.42 0.65 -3.64
N ILE A 55 -10.38 1.94 -3.28
CA ILE A 55 -9.32 2.85 -3.69
C ILE A 55 -8.61 3.44 -2.48
N MET A 56 -7.31 3.67 -2.64
CA MET A 56 -6.41 4.28 -1.67
C MET A 56 -5.90 5.61 -2.21
N ALA A 57 -5.60 6.55 -1.32
CA ALA A 57 -4.87 7.76 -1.70
C ALA A 57 -3.43 7.40 -2.12
N THR A 58 -2.95 8.04 -3.19
CA THR A 58 -1.67 7.66 -3.81
C THR A 58 -0.47 8.04 -2.93
N GLU A 59 -0.46 9.25 -2.38
CA GLU A 59 0.66 9.76 -1.58
C GLU A 59 0.93 8.93 -0.31
N PRO A 60 -0.03 8.70 0.60
CA PRO A 60 0.23 7.94 1.83
C PRO A 60 0.62 6.47 1.54
N PHE A 61 0.17 5.93 0.41
CA PHE A 61 0.58 4.59 -0.01
C PHE A 61 2.06 4.57 -0.42
N LEU A 62 2.47 5.51 -1.27
CA LEU A 62 3.88 5.59 -1.70
C LEU A 62 4.79 5.90 -0.53
N GLU A 63 4.35 6.76 0.38
CA GLU A 63 5.07 7.07 1.62
C GLU A 63 5.29 5.82 2.46
N PHE A 64 4.25 5.03 2.76
CA PHE A 64 4.39 3.76 3.48
C PHE A 64 5.44 2.84 2.85
N PHE A 65 5.40 2.68 1.51
CA PHE A 65 6.37 1.80 0.86
C PHE A 65 7.80 2.34 0.88
N ARG A 66 7.97 3.66 0.86
CA ARG A 66 9.29 4.31 0.92
C ARG A 66 9.89 4.31 2.32
N THR A 67 9.06 4.52 3.35
CA THR A 67 9.52 4.75 4.72
C THR A 67 9.43 3.50 5.57
N VAL A 68 8.35 2.72 5.46
CA VAL A 68 8.11 1.56 6.33
C VAL A 68 8.55 0.26 5.67
N TYR A 69 8.14 0.04 4.41
CA TYR A 69 8.43 -1.22 3.74
C TYR A 69 9.90 -1.35 3.31
N ASN A 70 10.48 -0.27 2.79
CA ASN A 70 11.85 -0.25 2.25
C ASN A 70 12.91 0.19 3.27
N GLN A 71 12.54 0.41 4.54
CA GLN A 71 13.53 0.54 5.58
C GLN A 71 14.15 -0.85 5.81
N PRO A 72 15.48 -1.02 5.63
CA PRO A 72 16.14 -2.18 6.18
C PRO A 72 15.89 -2.13 7.69
N ASP A 73 15.41 -3.22 8.26
CA ASP A 73 15.41 -3.43 9.71
C ASP A 73 16.73 -2.83 10.27
N GLY A 74 16.60 -1.86 11.17
CA GLY A 74 17.74 -1.35 11.93
C GLY A 74 18.36 -2.44 12.78
#